data_AF-A0A7W1S770-F1
#
_entry.id   AF-A0A7W1S770-F1
#
_cell.length_a   1.000
_cell.length_b   1.000
_cell.length_c   1.000
_cell.angle_alpha   90.00
_cell.angle_beta   90.00
_cell.angle_gamma   90.00
#
_symmetry.space_group_name_H-M   'P 1'
#
loop_
_entity.id
_entity.type
_entity.pdbx_description
1 polymer ?
#
loop_
_entity_poly.entity_id
_entity_poly.type
_entity_poly.pdbx_seq_one_letter_code
_entity_poly.pdbx_strand_id
1 'polypeptide(L)'
;TGEGRDINRHTFSKAEILQQMGQPVVKGLCRLILFRNTHPAFNGEFHILNVPDDSALRLRWEAGSDWAELDADFQARTFQITYSEVGRSSQLDSKTIME
;
A
#
# COMPACT_ATOMS: atom_id res chain seq x y z
N THR A 1 8.12 33.81 -0.15
CA THR A 1 7.35 34.19 -1.37
C THR A 1 5.95 33.69 -1.16
N GLY A 2 4.93 34.54 -1.24
CA GLY A 2 3.53 34.19 -0.93
C GLY A 2 2.89 33.25 -1.95
N GLU A 3 3.51 32.10 -2.25
CA GLU A 3 2.96 31.09 -3.13
C GLU A 3 2.29 30.01 -2.29
N GLY A 4 0.97 29.85 -2.41
CA GLY A 4 0.21 28.82 -1.69
C GLY A 4 0.66 27.38 -1.95
N ARG A 5 1.62 27.15 -2.87
CA ARG A 5 2.26 25.86 -3.11
C ARG A 5 3.27 25.48 -2.05
N ASP A 6 3.82 26.45 -1.32
CA ASP A 6 4.84 26.21 -0.30
C ASP A 6 4.30 25.35 0.86
N ILE A 7 2.97 25.28 1.03
CA ILE A 7 2.29 24.36 1.97
C ILE A 7 2.68 22.89 1.76
N ASN A 8 2.97 22.47 0.52
CA ASN A 8 3.36 21.09 0.16
C ASN A 8 4.85 20.99 -0.24
N ARG A 9 5.68 21.97 0.13
CA ARG A 9 7.13 22.00 -0.16
C ARG A 9 7.96 22.16 1.11
N HIS A 10 7.51 21.54 2.20
CA HIS A 10 8.22 21.55 3.47
C HIS A 10 9.65 21.01 3.31
N THR A 11 10.63 21.74 3.83
CA THR A 11 12.03 21.32 3.82
C THR A 11 12.33 20.54 5.08
N PHE A 12 12.53 19.24 4.93
CA PHE A 12 12.83 18.36 6.06
C PHE A 12 14.29 18.44 6.48
N SER A 13 14.53 18.57 7.78
CA SER A 13 15.87 18.37 8.35
C SER A 13 16.16 16.88 8.58
N LYS A 14 17.44 16.51 8.72
CA LYS A 14 17.81 15.11 9.03
C LYS A 14 17.19 14.62 10.35
N ALA A 15 17.13 15.48 11.37
CA ALA A 15 16.54 15.12 12.66
C ALA A 15 15.03 14.88 12.53
N GLU A 16 14.34 15.73 11.76
CA GLU A 16 12.91 15.58 11.50
C GLU A 16 12.61 14.31 10.71
N ILE A 17 13.41 13.97 9.70
CA ILE A 17 13.26 12.71 8.96
C ILE A 17 13.31 11.53 9.93
N LEU A 18 14.33 11.46 10.81
CA LEU A 18 14.46 10.37 11.77
C LEU A 18 13.26 10.28 12.71
N GLN A 19 12.70 11.42 13.13
CA GLN A 19 11.48 11.45 13.93
C GLN A 19 10.26 10.95 13.13
N GLN A 20 10.07 11.40 11.89
CA GLN A 20 8.93 11.01 11.05
C GLN A 20 8.99 9.54 10.64
N MET A 21 10.18 8.99 10.43
CA MET A 21 10.39 7.56 10.19
C MET A 21 9.94 6.68 11.38
N GLY A 22 9.81 7.27 12.58
CA GLY A 22 9.24 6.60 13.75
C GLY A 22 7.72 6.42 13.69
N GLN A 23 7.02 7.21 12.87
CA GLN A 23 5.56 7.22 12.83
C GLN A 23 5.00 5.91 12.27
N PRO A 24 3.99 5.31 12.93
CA PRO A 24 3.21 4.17 12.45
C PRO A 24 2.90 4.19 10.95
N VAL A 25 2.33 5.29 10.48
CA VAL A 25 1.91 5.46 9.08
C VAL A 25 3.09 5.44 8.10
N VAL A 26 4.24 6.03 8.47
CA VAL A 26 5.43 6.07 7.62
C VAL A 26 6.07 4.69 7.54
N LYS A 27 6.16 3.97 8.66
CA LYS A 27 6.64 2.58 8.68
C LYS A 27 5.77 1.66 7.82
N GLY A 28 4.45 1.75 7.98
CA GLY A 28 3.50 1.00 7.16
C GLY A 28 3.63 1.31 5.68
N LEU A 29 3.76 2.60 5.31
CA LEU A 29 3.99 3.00 3.93
C LEU A 29 5.30 2.44 3.37
N CYS A 30 6.40 2.49 4.13
CA CYS A 30 7.66 1.87 3.72
C CYS A 30 7.52 0.36 3.50
N ARG A 31 6.79 -0.35 4.37
CA ARG A 31 6.51 -1.78 4.23
C ARG A 31 5.72 -2.08 2.94
N LEU A 32 4.71 -1.27 2.63
CA LEU A 32 3.95 -1.38 1.38
C LEU A 32 4.81 -1.10 0.14
N ILE A 33 5.67 -0.08 0.18
CA ILE A 33 6.59 0.25 -0.91
C ILE A 33 7.56 -0.92 -1.15
N LEU A 34 8.13 -1.48 -0.08
CA LEU A 34 9.02 -2.65 -0.19
C LEU A 34 8.29 -3.84 -0.80
N PHE A 35 7.10 -4.18 -0.29
CA PHE A 35 6.27 -5.24 -0.86
C PHE A 35 6.00 -5.02 -2.35
N ARG A 36 5.60 -3.82 -2.74
CA ARG A 36 5.31 -3.46 -4.14
C ARG A 36 6.53 -3.56 -5.06
N ASN A 37 7.72 -3.29 -4.52
CA ASN A 37 8.97 -3.34 -5.27
C ASN A 37 9.54 -4.76 -5.40
N THR A 38 9.22 -5.67 -4.48
CA THR A 38 9.87 -6.99 -4.42
C THR A 38 8.98 -8.15 -4.86
N HIS A 39 7.66 -8.03 -4.76
CA HIS A 39 6.77 -9.15 -5.05
C HIS A 39 6.65 -9.42 -6.57
N PRO A 40 6.87 -10.67 -7.05
CA PRO A 40 6.92 -10.97 -8.49
C PRO A 40 5.63 -10.68 -9.26
N ALA A 41 4.46 -10.82 -8.62
CA ALA A 41 3.15 -10.58 -9.23
C ALA A 41 3.07 -9.22 -9.96
N PHE A 42 3.73 -8.19 -9.43
CA PHE A 42 3.67 -6.85 -10.01
C PHE A 42 4.43 -6.68 -11.34
N ASN A 43 5.11 -7.72 -11.82
CA ASN A 43 5.73 -7.77 -13.14
C ASN A 43 4.85 -8.46 -14.19
N GLY A 44 3.63 -8.86 -13.83
CA GLY A 44 2.70 -9.56 -14.73
C GLY A 44 1.48 -8.74 -15.09
N GLU A 45 0.35 -9.43 -15.25
CA GLU A 45 -0.90 -8.85 -15.69
C GLU A 45 -1.62 -8.12 -14.54
N PHE A 46 -2.36 -7.07 -14.90
CA PHE A 46 -3.16 -6.27 -13.98
C PHE A 46 -4.63 -6.39 -14.33
N HIS A 47 -5.46 -6.57 -13.30
CA HIS A 47 -6.90 -6.71 -13.42
C HIS A 47 -7.60 -5.81 -12.40
N ILE A 48 -8.70 -5.20 -12.85
CA ILE A 48 -9.71 -4.61 -11.98
C ILE A 48 -10.82 -5.65 -11.84
N LEU A 49 -11.11 -6.06 -10.63
CA LEU A 49 -12.12 -7.08 -10.35
C LEU A 49 -13.47 -6.43 -10.03
N ASN A 50 -14.55 -7.15 -10.33
CA ASN A 50 -15.90 -6.67 -10.02
C ASN A 50 -16.09 -6.55 -8.51
N VAL A 51 -16.76 -5.47 -8.11
CA VAL A 51 -17.11 -5.16 -6.72
C VAL A 51 -18.64 -5.03 -6.59
N PRO A 52 -19.20 -5.26 -5.39
CA PRO A 52 -20.64 -5.21 -5.18
C PRO A 52 -21.24 -3.80 -5.29
N ASP A 53 -20.47 -2.76 -4.95
CA ASP A 53 -20.89 -1.36 -5.02
C ASP A 53 -19.69 -0.40 -5.14
N ASP A 54 -19.99 0.89 -5.33
CA ASP A 54 -19.01 1.97 -5.56
C ASP A 54 -18.15 2.32 -4.33
N SER A 55 -18.44 1.76 -3.15
CA SER A 55 -17.64 1.96 -1.95
C SER A 55 -16.41 1.05 -1.89
N ALA A 56 -16.29 0.08 -2.80
CA ALA A 56 -15.21 -0.87 -2.82
C ALA A 56 -14.34 -0.76 -4.08
N LEU A 57 -13.07 -1.14 -3.95
CA LEU A 57 -12.15 -1.31 -5.07
C LEU A 57 -11.39 -2.62 -4.88
N ARG A 58 -11.44 -3.50 -5.89
CA ARG A 58 -10.67 -4.73 -5.92
C ARG A 58 -9.73 -4.78 -7.12
N LEU A 59 -8.43 -4.90 -6.85
CA LEU A 59 -7.37 -4.92 -7.86
C LEU A 59 -6.53 -6.19 -7.71
N ARG A 60 -6.06 -6.76 -8.82
CA ARG A 60 -5.23 -7.96 -8.79
C ARG A 60 -4.07 -7.87 -9.77
N TRP A 61 -2.92 -8.35 -9.34
CA TRP A 61 -1.74 -8.59 -10.16
C TRP A 61 -1.41 -10.07 -10.17
N GLU A 62 -1.02 -10.61 -11.32
CA GLU A 62 -0.63 -12.02 -11.47
C GLU A 62 0.56 -12.20 -12.42
N ALA A 63 1.55 -12.98 -12.01
CA ALA A 63 2.69 -13.39 -12.82
C ALA A 63 2.95 -14.89 -12.60
N GLY A 64 2.42 -15.75 -13.49
CA GLY A 64 2.54 -17.20 -13.34
C GLY A 64 1.82 -17.70 -12.08
N SER A 65 2.55 -18.28 -11.13
CA SER A 65 1.99 -18.71 -9.85
C SER A 65 1.93 -17.61 -8.79
N ASP A 66 2.64 -16.49 -9.00
CA ASP A 66 2.68 -15.38 -8.06
C ASP A 66 1.50 -14.44 -8.30
N TRP A 67 0.82 -14.02 -7.23
CA TRP A 67 -0.31 -13.10 -7.29
C TRP A 67 -0.36 -12.17 -6.08
N ALA A 68 -0.96 -10.99 -6.26
CA ALA A 68 -1.26 -10.05 -5.19
C ALA A 68 -2.60 -9.36 -5.47
N GLU A 69 -3.49 -9.32 -4.49
CA GLU A 69 -4.82 -8.76 -4.58
C GLU A 69 -5.03 -7.72 -3.48
N LEU A 70 -5.58 -6.58 -3.85
CA LEU A 70 -6.02 -5.52 -2.95
C LEU A 70 -7.54 -5.50 -2.92
N ASP A 71 -8.10 -5.55 -1.72
CA ASP A 71 -9.48 -5.20 -1.42
C ASP A 71 -9.49 -3.93 -0.56
N ALA A 72 -10.08 -2.85 -1.07
CA ALA A 72 -10.24 -1.59 -0.36
C ALA A 72 -11.71 -1.24 -0.16
N ASP A 73 -12.06 -0.79 1.03
CA ASP A 73 -13.37 -0.26 1.40
C ASP A 73 -13.22 1.23 1.76
N PHE A 74 -13.78 2.09 0.93
CA PHE A 74 -13.70 3.55 1.08
C PHE A 74 -14.63 4.09 2.17
N GLN A 75 -15.73 3.40 2.47
CA GLN A 75 -16.64 3.80 3.53
C GLN A 75 -16.02 3.52 4.91
N ALA A 76 -15.49 2.31 5.11
CA ALA A 76 -14.77 1.90 6.31
C ALA A 76 -13.36 2.49 6.40
N ARG A 77 -12.80 2.95 5.26
CA ARG A 77 -11.41 3.43 5.12
C ARG A 77 -10.39 2.36 5.51
N THR A 78 -10.66 1.13 5.10
CA THR A 78 -9.84 -0.04 5.38
C THR A 78 -9.38 -0.70 4.09
N PHE A 79 -8.31 -1.47 4.18
CA PHE A 79 -7.90 -2.33 3.08
C PHE A 79 -7.29 -3.62 3.60
N GLN A 80 -7.31 -4.63 2.74
CA GLN A 80 -6.57 -5.88 2.89
C GLN A 80 -5.83 -6.15 1.58
N ILE A 81 -4.57 -6.59 1.71
CA ILE A 81 -3.79 -7.15 0.61
C ILE A 81 -3.58 -8.62 0.92
N THR A 82 -4.01 -9.50 0.03
CA THR A 82 -3.66 -10.92 0.06
C THR A 82 -2.70 -11.23 -1.07
N TYR A 83 -1.75 -12.13 -0.85
CA TYR A 83 -0.73 -12.42 -1.86
C TYR A 83 -0.15 -13.82 -1.69
N SER A 84 0.40 -14.36 -2.78
CA SER A 84 1.16 -15.61 -2.78
C SER A 84 2.49 -15.43 -2.04
N GLU A 85 2.86 -16.41 -1.24
CA GLU A 85 4.22 -16.56 -0.73
C GLU A 85 4.63 -18.02 -0.91
N VAL A 86 5.92 -18.35 -0.88
CA VAL A 86 6.41 -19.71 -1.21
C VAL A 86 5.61 -20.78 -0.43
N GLY A 87 4.76 -21.52 -1.16
CA GLY A 87 3.92 -22.60 -0.63
C GLY A 87 2.71 -22.19 0.22
N ARG A 88 2.36 -20.89 0.31
CA ARG A 88 1.24 -20.40 1.12
C ARG A 88 0.63 -19.10 0.57
N SER A 89 -0.46 -18.64 1.18
CA SER A 89 -0.92 -17.25 1.07
C SER A 89 -0.57 -16.46 2.33
N SER A 90 -0.35 -15.16 2.16
CA SER A 90 -0.07 -14.20 3.22
C SER A 90 -0.95 -12.96 3.08
N GLN A 91 -1.02 -12.15 4.14
CA GLN A 91 -1.85 -10.95 4.17
C GLN A 91 -1.16 -9.75 4.83
N LEU A 92 -1.53 -8.56 4.37
CA LEU A 92 -1.29 -7.27 5.03
C LEU A 92 -2.63 -6.54 5.16
N ASP A 93 -2.92 -5.91 6.28
CA ASP A 93 -4.18 -5.17 6.46
C ASP A 93 -3.96 -3.79 7.08
N SER A 94 -4.95 -2.92 6.92
CA SER A 94 -4.87 -1.53 7.36
C SER A 94 -4.73 -1.34 8.88
N LYS A 95 -5.00 -2.38 9.69
CA LYS A 95 -4.84 -2.32 11.15
C LYS A 95 -3.42 -2.69 11.56
N THR A 96 -2.90 -3.79 10.99
CA THR A 96 -1.60 -4.36 11.38
C THR A 96 -0.41 -3.75 10.63
N ILE A 97 -0.63 -3.10 9.49
CA ILE A 97 0.47 -2.47 8.74
C ILE A 97 1.04 -1.24 9.45
N MET A 98 0.27 -0.63 10.35
CA MET A 98 0.66 0.58 11.08
C MET A 98 1.30 0.27 12.45
N GLU A 99 1.24 -0.99 12.90
CA GLU A 99 1.88 -1.45 14.15
C GLU A 99 3.36 -1.76 13.92
#